data_AF-A0ABD3D486-F1
#
_entry.id   AF-A0ABD3D486-F1
#
_cell.length_a   1.000
_cell.length_b   1.000
_cell.length_c   1.000
_cell.angle_alpha   90.00
_cell.angle_beta   90.00
_cell.angle_gamma   90.00
#
_symmetry.space_group_name_H-M   'P 1'
#
loop_
_entity.id
_entity.type
_entity.pdbx_description
1 polymer ?
#
loop_
_entity_poly.entity_id
_entity_poly.type
_entity_poly.pdbx_seq_one_letter_code
_entity_poly.pdbx_strand_id
1 'polypeptide(L)' 'MKGLKNAGLKTLARTVLGREVEKPNAVTMSGWDNRWLTPDQVQYACVDAFVSFEIGRILNASAFRLK' A
#
# COMPACT_ATOMS: atom_id res chain seq x y z
N MET A 1 -3.71 -0.49 -21.85
CA MET A 1 -3.38 -0.16 -20.44
C MET A 1 -3.60 -1.39 -19.59
N LYS A 2 -2.65 -1.79 -18.74
CA LYS A 2 -2.92 -2.83 -17.72
C LYS A 2 -4.03 -2.29 -16.81
N GLY A 3 -5.14 -3.00 -16.69
CA GLY A 3 -6.22 -2.61 -15.77
C GLY A 3 -5.73 -2.59 -14.32
N LEU A 4 -6.37 -1.78 -13.47
CA LEU A 4 -6.01 -1.64 -12.06
C LEU A 4 -6.11 -2.96 -11.27
N LYS A 5 -6.80 -3.98 -11.79
CA LYS A 5 -6.86 -5.33 -11.22
C LYS A 5 -5.48 -5.96 -10.96
N ASN A 6 -4.48 -5.63 -11.79
CA ASN A 6 -3.12 -6.16 -11.67
C ASN A 6 -2.11 -5.07 -11.23
N ALA A 7 -2.60 -3.95 -10.70
CA ALA A 7 -1.74 -2.87 -10.23
C ALA A 7 -1.19 -3.18 -8.83
N GLY A 8 0.09 -2.87 -8.63
CA GLY A 8 0.70 -2.93 -7.30
C GLY A 8 0.25 -1.76 -6.41
N LEU A 9 0.47 -1.91 -5.10
CA LEU A 9 0.01 -0.97 -4.08
C LEU A 9 0.45 0.48 -4.34
N LYS A 10 1.68 0.70 -4.84
CA LYS A 10 2.18 2.05 -5.18
C LYS A 10 1.32 2.73 -6.26
N THR A 11 0.98 1.99 -7.31
CA THR A 11 0.12 2.50 -8.39
C THR A 11 -1.30 2.76 -7.88
N LEU A 12 -1.83 1.87 -7.05
CA LEU A 12 -3.16 2.03 -6.46
C LEU A 12 -3.21 3.24 -5.50
N ALA A 13 -2.19 3.44 -4.67
CA ALA A 13 -2.10 4.60 -3.78
C ALA A 13 -2.12 5.91 -4.57
N ARG A 14 -1.34 5.99 -5.67
CA ARG A 14 -1.34 7.16 -6.54
C ARG A 14 -2.69 7.39 -7.20
N THR A 15 -3.32 6.34 -7.73
CA THR A 15 -4.56 6.48 -8.51
C THR A 15 -5.81 6.68 -7.64
N VAL A 16 -5.88 6.03 -6.48
CA VAL A 16 -7.07 6.07 -5.60
C VAL A 16 -6.94 7.13 -4.51
N LEU A 17 -5.76 7.27 -3.90
CA LEU A 17 -5.53 8.22 -2.80
C LEU A 17 -4.91 9.54 -3.27
N GLY A 18 -4.36 9.60 -4.48
CA GLY A 18 -3.59 10.76 -4.94
C GLY A 18 -2.27 10.94 -4.20
N ARG A 19 -1.71 9.85 -3.63
CA ARG A 19 -0.48 9.88 -2.81
C ARG A 19 0.60 8.99 -3.40
N GLU A 20 1.84 9.45 -3.35
CA GLU A 20 3.02 8.62 -3.61
C GLU A 20 3.45 7.91 -2.32
N VAL A 21 3.76 6.63 -2.44
CA VAL A 21 4.26 5.80 -1.34
C VAL A 21 5.65 5.32 -1.72
N GLU A 22 6.63 5.71 -0.93
CA GLU A 22 8.00 5.24 -1.08
C GLU A 22 8.15 3.84 -0.53
N LYS A 23 8.87 3.00 -1.28
CA LYS A 23 9.18 1.63 -0.89
C LYS A 23 10.67 1.39 -1.08
N PRO A 24 11.52 1.83 -0.13
CA PRO A 24 12.96 1.70 -0.26
C PRO A 24 13.35 0.24 -0.41
N ASN A 25 14.11 -0.12 -1.45
CA ASN A 25 14.54 -1.51 -1.68
C ASN A 25 15.33 -2.06 -0.49
N ALA A 26 16.08 -1.21 0.21
CA ALA A 26 16.82 -1.56 1.41
C ALA A 26 15.92 -2.11 2.53
N VAL A 27 14.66 -1.68 2.60
CA VAL A 27 13.68 -2.18 3.58
C VAL A 27 12.88 -3.33 2.97
N THR A 28 12.40 -3.18 1.73
CA THR A 28 11.59 -4.20 1.04
C THR A 28 12.30 -5.55 0.93
N MET A 29 13.61 -5.55 0.66
CA MET A 29 14.45 -6.74 0.48
C MET A 29 15.33 -7.06 1.70
N SER A 30 15.02 -6.49 2.87
CA SER A 30 15.74 -6.76 4.12
C SER A 30 15.38 -8.13 4.73
N GLY A 31 16.09 -8.53 5.79
CA GLY A 31 15.77 -9.75 6.54
C GLY A 31 14.48 -9.62 7.34
N TRP A 32 13.35 -9.91 6.70
CA TRP A 32 12.01 -9.93 7.31
C TRP A 32 11.76 -11.18 8.17
N ASP A 33 12.61 -12.19 8.03
CA ASP A 33 12.64 -13.42 8.82
C ASP A 33 13.44 -13.29 10.12
N ASN A 34 14.07 -12.13 10.36
CA ASN A 34 14.73 -11.84 11.62
C ASN A 34 13.73 -11.83 12.78
N ARG A 35 14.14 -12.37 13.93
CA ARG A 35 13.33 -12.41 15.16
C ARG A 35 12.81 -11.03 15.60
N TRP A 36 13.61 -9.99 15.34
CA TRP A 36 13.28 -8.61 15.69
C TRP A 36 13.38 -7.74 14.43
N LEU A 37 12.33 -6.97 14.19
CA LEU A 37 12.29 -6.01 13.08
C LEU A 37 12.96 -4.70 13.48
N THR A 38 13.58 -4.04 12.50
CA THR A 38 14.05 -2.67 12.68
C THR A 38 12.87 -1.69 12.73
N PRO A 39 13.04 -0.49 13.32
CA PRO A 39 12.02 0.56 13.26
C PRO A 39 11.55 0.88 11.82
N ASP A 40 12.47 0.87 10.85
CA ASP A 40 12.15 1.11 9.45
C ASP A 40 11.26 0.02 8.84
N GLN A 41 11.52 -1.26 9.18
CA GLN A 41 10.67 -2.38 8.77
C GLN A 41 9.27 -2.27 9.40
N VAL A 42 9.19 -1.93 10.69
CA VAL A 42 7.90 -1.73 11.38
C VAL A 42 7.12 -0.60 10.71
N GLN A 43 7.75 0.56 10.49
CA GLN A 43 7.12 1.69 9.81
C GLN A 43 6.65 1.31 8.41
N TYR A 44 7.48 0.64 7.62
CA TYR A 44 7.13 0.18 6.28
C TYR A 44 5.89 -0.73 6.29
N ALA A 45 5.86 -1.73 7.17
CA ALA A 45 4.74 -2.67 7.28
C ALA A 45 3.44 -1.94 7.70
N CYS A 46 3.52 -1.03 8.66
CA CYS A 46 2.37 -0.23 9.09
C CYS A 46 1.84 0.67 7.98
N VAL A 47 2.71 1.33 7.22
CA VAL A 47 2.31 2.17 6.07
C VAL A 47 1.64 1.32 4.99
N ASP A 48 2.19 0.15 4.65
CA ASP A 48 1.58 -0.75 3.67
C ASP A 48 0.18 -1.22 4.08
N ALA A 49 -0.01 -1.57 5.35
CA ALA A 49 -1.31 -1.96 5.89
C ALA A 49 -2.32 -0.80 5.87
N PHE A 50 -1.90 0.39 6.33
CA PHE A 50 -2.75 1.59 6.37
C PHE A 50 -3.19 2.02 4.96
N VAL A 51 -2.26 2.11 4.02
CA VAL A 51 -2.56 2.50 2.64
C VAL A 51 -3.51 1.51 1.98
N SER A 52 -3.32 0.21 2.22
CA SER A 52 -4.22 -0.84 1.70
C SER A 52 -5.64 -0.68 2.24
N PHE A 53 -5.79 -0.39 3.54
CA PHE A 53 -7.08 -0.11 4.17
C PHE A 53 -7.77 1.11 3.55
N GLU A 54 -7.06 2.24 3.43
CA GLU A 54 -7.63 3.48 2.88
C GLU A 54 -8.07 3.33 1.43
N ILE A 55 -7.31 2.60 0.61
CA ILE A 55 -7.71 2.27 -0.77
C ILE A 55 -9.02 1.48 -0.75
N GLY A 56 -9.10 0.42 0.06
CA GLY A 56 -10.31 -0.39 0.19
C GLY A 56 -11.52 0.44 0.65
N ARG A 57 -11.33 1.32 1.64
CA ARG A 57 -12.36 2.22 2.17
C ARG A 57 -12.91 3.15 1.08
N ILE A 58 -12.05 3.81 0.30
CA ILE A 58 -12.48 4.72 -0.77
C ILE A 58 -13.18 3.95 -1.89
N LEU A 59 -12.63 2.81 -2.32
CA LEU A 59 -13.24 2.00 -3.37
C LEU A 59 -14.61 1.47 -2.94
N ASN A 60 -14.77 1.02 -1.69
CA ASN A 60 -16.05 0.54 -1.17
C ASN A 60 -17.06 1.70 -1.00
N ALA A 61 -16.62 2.86 -0.53
CA ALA A 61 -17.48 4.06 -0.46
C ALA A 61 -17.94 4.51 -1.87
N SER A 62 -17.06 4.39 -2.87
CA SER A 62 -17.41 4.69 -4.27
C SER A 62 -18.43 3.72 -4.84
N ALA A 63 -18.43 2.46 -4.41
CA ALA A 63 -19.41 1.46 -4.82
C ALA A 63 -20.83 1.78 -4.32
N PHE A 64 -20.96 2.52 -3.21
CA PHE A 64 -22.27 3.00 -2.72
C PHE A 64 -22.77 4.22 -3.51
N ARG A 65 -21.86 5.01 -4.09
CA ARG A 65 -22.21 6.24 -4.83
C ARG A 65 -22.64 5.99 -6.29
N LEU A 66 -22.42 4.78 -6.79
CA LEU A 66 -22.78 4.34 -8.14
C LEU A 66 -24.00 3.40 -8.15
N LYS A 67 -24.66 3.21 -7.01
CA LYS A 67 -25.99 2.58 -6.89
C LYS A 67 -27.02 3.67 -6.66
#